data_AF-A0A961R9G2-F1
#
_entry.id   AF-A0A961R9G2-F1
#
_cell.length_a   1.000
_cell.length_b   1.000
_cell.length_c   1.000
_cell.angle_alpha   90.00
_cell.angle_beta   90.00
_cell.angle_gamma   90.00
#
_symmetry.space_group_name_H-M   'P 1'
#
loop_
_entity.id
_entity.type
_entity.pdbx_description
1 polymer ?
#
loop_
_entity_poly.entity_id
_entity_poly.type
_entity_poly.pdbx_seq_one_letter_code
_entity_poly.pdbx_strand_id
1 'polypeptide(L)' 'MLYFSRWKTVLIWLSVLAGLLFAAPNFFSKDTLAIWPDWAPSAQMPLGLDLQGGSHILLKIEQ' A
#
# COMPACT_ATOMS: atom_id res chain seq x y z
N MET A 1 7.08 -13.51 -30.58
CA MET A 1 7.62 -13.65 -29.22
C MET A 1 8.37 -12.36 -28.90
N LEU A 2 7.99 -11.60 -27.87
CA LEU A 2 8.71 -10.37 -27.53
C LEU A 2 10.06 -10.73 -26.93
N TYR A 3 11.14 -10.52 -27.69
CA TYR A 3 12.50 -10.67 -27.21
C TYR A 3 12.90 -9.38 -26.49
N PHE A 4 12.85 -9.41 -25.16
CA PHE A 4 13.33 -8.30 -24.35
C PHE A 4 14.83 -8.47 -24.07
N SER A 5 15.61 -7.41 -24.26
CA SER A 5 17.00 -7.37 -23.82
C SER A 5 17.10 -7.67 -22.32
N ARG A 6 18.16 -8.36 -21.89
CA ARG A 6 18.37 -8.78 -20.50
C ARG A 6 18.27 -7.59 -19.53
N TRP A 7 18.74 -6.41 -19.95
CA TRP A 7 18.66 -5.18 -19.16
C TRP A 7 17.21 -4.72 -18.94
N LYS A 8 16.38 -4.77 -19.98
CA LYS A 8 14.94 -4.42 -19.85
C LYS A 8 14.23 -5.40 -18.93
N THR A 9 14.58 -6.68 -18.99
CA THR A 9 14.03 -7.71 -18.09
C THR A 9 14.38 -7.43 -16.63
N VAL A 10 15.63 -7.07 -16.35
CA VAL A 10 16.07 -6.69 -14.99
C VAL A 10 15.32 -5.46 -14.49
N LEU A 11 15.15 -4.42 -15.33
CA LEU A 11 14.39 -3.22 -14.95
C LEU A 11 12.92 -3.52 -14.65
N ILE A 12 12.29 -4.40 -15.44
CA ILE A 12 10.90 -4.82 -15.20
C ILE A 12 10.80 -5.50 -13.83
N TRP A 13 11.68 -6.48 -13.55
CA TRP A 13 11.68 -7.17 -12.26
C TRP A 13 11.96 -6.24 -11.09
N LEU A 14 12.90 -5.29 -11.24
CA LEU A 14 13.21 -4.31 -10.21
C LEU A 14 11.99 -3.41 -9.92
N SER A 15 11.30 -2.95 -10.95
CA SER A 15 10.07 -2.16 -10.82
C SER A 15 8.96 -2.94 -10.10
N VAL A 16 8.75 -4.20 -10.48
CA VAL A 16 7.78 -5.10 -9.81
C VAL A 16 8.14 -5.28 -8.34
N LEU A 17 9.41 -5.55 -8.06
CA LEU A 17 9.89 -5.81 -6.70
C LEU A 17 9.79 -4.56 -5.82
N ALA A 18 10.10 -3.38 -6.38
CA ALA A 18 9.89 -2.10 -5.71
C ALA A 18 8.41 -1.89 -5.37
N GLY A 19 7.50 -2.12 -6.34
CA GLY A 19 6.06 -2.05 -6.10
C GLY A 19 5.60 -3.00 -4.99
N LEU A 20 6.13 -4.22 -4.95
CA LEU A 20 5.83 -5.20 -3.91
C LEU A 20 6.29 -4.72 -2.52
N LEU A 21 7.49 -4.14 -2.42
CA LEU A 21 8.03 -3.60 -1.17
C LEU A 21 7.19 -2.44 -0.64
N PHE A 22 6.73 -1.54 -1.50
CA PHE A 22 5.83 -0.45 -1.10
C PHE A 22 4.41 -0.93 -0.77
N ALA A 23 3.95 -2.03 -1.37
CA ALA A 23 2.65 -2.61 -1.07
C ALA A 23 2.65 -3.48 0.20
N ALA A 24 3.81 -4.02 0.60
CA ALA A 24 4.00 -4.89 1.76
C ALA A 24 3.34 -4.39 3.06
N PRO A 25 3.41 -3.10 3.43
CA PRO A 25 2.86 -2.62 4.71
C PRO A 25 1.35 -2.81 4.84
N ASN A 26 0.63 -2.86 3.71
CA ASN A 26 -0.82 -3.08 3.67
C ASN A 26 -1.24 -4.50 4.08
N PHE A 27 -0.31 -5.47 4.05
CA PHE A 27 -0.57 -6.86 4.45
C PHE A 27 -0.32 -7.13 5.93
N PHE A 28 0.33 -6.21 6.64
CA PHE A 28 0.65 -6.36 8.06
C PHE A 28 -0.30 -5.55 8.94
N SER A 29 -0.44 -5.95 10.20
CA SER A 29 -1.23 -5.21 11.20
C SER A 29 -0.45 -3.99 11.71
N LYS A 30 -1.16 -2.96 12.19
CA LYS A 30 -0.56 -1.72 12.71
C LYS A 30 0.43 -1.98 13.85
N ASP A 31 0.16 -2.97 14.70
CA ASP A 31 1.04 -3.35 15.81
C ASP A 31 2.38 -3.90 15.34
N THR A 32 2.37 -4.69 14.25
CA THR A 32 3.59 -5.22 13.63
C THR A 32 4.41 -4.13 12.95
N LEU A 33 3.73 -3.14 12.33
CA LEU A 33 4.39 -2.00 11.72
C LEU A 33 5.02 -1.04 12.75
N ALA A 34 4.50 -0.99 13.97
CA ALA A 34 5.02 -0.12 15.02
C ALA A 34 6.42 -0.55 15.52
N ILE A 35 6.80 -1.81 15.28
CA ILE A 35 8.09 -2.38 15.69
C ILE A 35 9.07 -2.42 14.50
N TRP A 36 8.66 -1.95 13.33
CA TRP A 36 9.49 -2.03 12.13
C TRP A 36 10.67 -1.04 12.18
N PRO A 37 11.76 -1.33 11.46
CA PRO A 37 12.89 -0.42 11.37
C PRO A 37 12.49 0.92 10.76
N ASP A 38 13.09 2.02 11.24
CA ASP A 38 12.81 3.38 10.76
C ASP A 38 13.07 3.59 9.26
N TRP A 39 13.90 2.73 8.65
CA TRP A 39 14.24 2.79 7.23
C TRP A 39 13.24 2.05 6.33
N ALA A 40 12.36 1.21 6.89
CA ALA A 40 11.39 0.41 6.14
C ALA A 40 10.08 1.19 5.93
N PRO A 41 9.42 1.06 4.76
CA PRO A 41 8.15 1.74 4.53
C PRO A 41 7.09 1.18 5.48
N SER A 42 6.53 2.03 6.35
CA SER A 42 5.48 1.66 7.31
C SER A 42 4.12 2.30 6.98
N ALA A 43 4.06 3.11 5.91
CA ALA A 43 2.85 3.78 5.49
C ALA A 43 1.86 2.80 4.85
N GLN A 44 0.73 2.58 5.53
CA GLN A 44 -0.42 1.89 4.96
C GLN A 44 -1.29 2.86 4.17
N MET A 45 -1.95 2.36 3.13
CA MET A 45 -2.96 3.12 2.41
C MET A 45 -4.15 3.39 3.35
N PRO A 46 -4.58 4.66 3.52
CA PRO A 46 -5.79 4.95 4.28
C PRO A 46 -6.99 4.34 3.56
N LEU A 47 -7.71 3.46 4.25
CA LEU A 47 -8.95 2.89 3.72
C LEU A 47 -9.98 4.01 3.56
N GLY A 48 -10.75 4.02 2.48
CA GLY A 48 -11.89 4.93 2.35
C GLY A 48 -13.00 4.57 3.34
N LEU A 49 -13.95 5.49 3.58
CA LEU A 49 -15.11 5.25 4.46
C LEU A 49 -15.87 3.95 4.14
N ASP A 50 -15.99 3.64 2.85
CA ASP A 50 -16.63 2.41 2.35
C ASP A 50 -15.85 1.14 2.74
N LEU A 51 -14.51 1.22 2.75
CA LEU A 51 -13.61 0.11 3.09
C LEU A 51 -13.27 0.04 4.59
N GLN A 52 -13.47 1.13 5.34
CA GLN A 52 -13.28 1.17 6.79
C GLN A 52 -14.41 0.48 7.56
N GLY A 53 -15.52 0.15 6.89
CA GLY A 53 -16.63 -0.57 7.52
C GLY A 53 -17.24 0.19 8.68
N GLY A 54 -17.93 1.30 8.39
CA GLY A 54 -18.67 2.07 9.38
C GLY A 54 -19.60 3.09 8.72
N SER A 55 -20.75 3.38 9.34
CA SER A 55 -21.66 4.42 8.85
C SER A 55 -21.35 5.76 9.53
N HIS A 56 -20.68 6.66 8.81
CA HIS A 56 -20.60 8.07 9.20
C HIS A 56 -21.93 8.76 8.85
N ILE A 57 -22.92 8.68 9.75
CA ILE A 57 -24.15 9.45 9.60
C ILE A 57 -23.87 10.89 10.02
N LEU A 58 -23.68 11.77 9.03
CA LEU A 58 -23.64 13.21 9.26
C LEU A 58 -25.08 13.71 9.42
N LEU A 59 -25.52 13.88 10.67
CA LEU A 59 -26.79 14.55 10.96
C LEU A 59 -26.58 16.06 10.85
N LYS A 60 -27.07 16.64 9.76
CA LYS A 60 -27.16 18.09 9.60
C LYS A 60 -28.48 18.56 10.19
N ILE A 61 -28.42 19.49 11.14
CA ILE A 61 -29.60 20.22 11.59
C ILE A 61 -29.80 21.35 10.57
N GLU A 62 -30.87 21.25 9.79
CA GLU A 62 -31.37 22.40 9.03
C GLU A 62 -32.13 23.30 10.01
N GLN A 63 -31.66 24.52 10.15
CA GLN A 63 -32.30 25.58 10.91
C GLN A 63 -32.95 26.57 9.96
#